data_AF-K0KZ75-F1
#
_entry.id   AF-K0KZ75-F1
#
_cell.length_a   1.000
_cell.length_b   1.000
_cell.length_c   1.000
_cell.angle_alpha   90.00
_cell.angle_beta   90.00
_cell.angle_gamma   90.00
#
_symmetry.space_group_name_H-M   'P 1'
#
loop_
_entity.id
_entity.type
_entity.pdbx_description
1 polymer ?
#
loop_
_entity_poly.entity_id
_entity_poly.type
_entity_poly.pdbx_seq_one_letter_code
_entity_poly.pdbx_strand_id
1 'polypeptide(L)'
;MASERSVPVIDLSLLKDHREELISDLKHALLFWGFFYIENYDDLLDDNIIQLVVEQGGIFFDGSDDAKRGVDIVKSRSFSGFEKTSVGDGQVQNFHSHYPSDGKNKNQLTGSNNFPEKPILFEQSTNQLIDPVQVICKHLNDLILESLTIYHTSIASKSSKLKPEFAEIHLFKSDHNTGTPSLATFQSYDLFKLIFNPPKLNICDVYGSWVESPSKSNQIAISIGPILEYLSKGIYISGKFKFTNQVETHTQLHYRSFYNLDFNFKTFDIPEELEIERQERDKIPIRKHSLNIPKSSTISQALLNEKIIHFKNVSQKWYPDTLKHLENELNQQNASRTNNNNYLIESIEKANSIFSTFDKIVPHLARNRSSDIKLSEVLIQMKKLKGFTVTEEDLLKVATIWVDALCFKLNEYDDIIIDSDKAKDEFQYKNFTKRKEIFESKSESWISQNKHLNDIPIYSRSKLESPNFTSSTKRVKREILQNSKEKFQAKPKTGIPASSSSKTETKGLTLLERIKLKEQQASENKVTPEIKYDNFLQGKLKNVLQVVLSLKPNTPYKIDKLSETLQNSLTKNPIGEKEAYDCTLYLNKKFPHIFKLVETSDSKILKWDELDREELLSQV
;
A
#
# COMPACT_ATOMS: atom_id res chain seq x y z
N MET A 1 24.76 -9.58 23.98
CA MET A 1 24.79 -8.20 23.46
C MET A 1 24.13 -8.26 22.09
N ALA A 2 23.02 -7.56 21.86
CA ALA A 2 22.44 -7.51 20.53
C ALA A 2 23.36 -6.61 19.69
N SER A 3 24.12 -7.22 18.78
CA SER A 3 24.87 -6.45 17.78
C SER A 3 23.89 -5.53 17.06
N GLU A 4 24.30 -4.28 16.88
CA GLU A 4 23.53 -3.31 16.10
C GLU A 4 23.22 -3.92 14.73
N ARG A 5 21.94 -4.01 14.37
CA ARG A 5 21.49 -4.76 13.19
C ARG A 5 21.75 -3.91 11.95
N SER A 6 22.96 -4.00 11.39
CA SER A 6 23.39 -3.27 10.21
C SER A 6 23.35 -4.12 8.95
N VAL A 7 23.20 -3.47 7.79
CA VAL A 7 23.31 -4.14 6.49
C VAL A 7 24.75 -4.65 6.31
N PRO A 8 24.96 -5.89 5.82
CA PRO A 8 26.30 -6.43 5.62
C PRO A 8 27.12 -5.63 4.61
N VAL A 9 28.42 -5.51 4.88
CA VAL A 9 29.42 -4.93 3.99
C VAL A 9 30.49 -5.98 3.74
N ILE A 10 30.79 -6.24 2.47
CA ILE A 10 31.78 -7.22 2.03
C ILE A 10 33.01 -6.47 1.55
N ASP A 11 34.10 -6.61 2.29
CA ASP A 11 35.38 -5.98 1.99
C ASP A 11 36.21 -6.87 1.06
N LEU A 12 36.42 -6.44 -0.20
CA LEU A 12 37.18 -7.22 -1.17
C LEU A 12 38.69 -7.23 -0.90
N SER A 13 39.21 -6.36 -0.02
CA SER A 13 40.63 -6.40 0.37
C SER A 13 40.99 -7.71 1.08
N LEU A 14 40.01 -8.37 1.70
CA LEU A 14 40.15 -9.66 2.39
C LEU A 14 40.37 -10.84 1.43
N LEU A 15 40.19 -10.66 0.11
CA LEU A 15 40.30 -11.76 -0.86
C LEU A 15 41.64 -12.51 -0.85
N LYS A 16 42.74 -11.83 -0.49
CA LYS A 16 44.10 -12.39 -0.51
C LYS A 16 44.45 -13.12 0.78
N ASP A 17 44.23 -12.47 1.92
CA ASP A 17 44.77 -12.91 3.21
C ASP A 17 43.70 -13.49 4.15
N HIS A 18 42.42 -13.17 3.91
CA HIS A 18 41.30 -13.49 4.81
C HIS A 18 40.07 -13.99 4.03
N ARG A 19 40.29 -14.79 2.98
CA ARG A 19 39.22 -15.25 2.07
C ARG A 19 38.10 -16.01 2.79
N GLU A 20 38.43 -16.83 3.79
CA GLU A 20 37.44 -17.60 4.56
C GLU A 20 36.47 -16.70 5.34
N GLU A 21 36.99 -15.60 5.92
CA GLU A 21 36.19 -14.59 6.60
C GLU A 21 35.25 -13.88 5.62
N LEU A 22 35.78 -13.45 4.48
CA LEU A 22 34.99 -12.85 3.40
C LEU A 22 33.86 -13.77 2.92
N ILE A 23 34.14 -15.06 2.70
CA ILE A 23 33.14 -16.05 2.27
C ILE A 23 32.08 -16.28 3.35
N SER A 24 32.47 -16.29 4.62
CA SER A 24 31.55 -16.38 5.75
C SER A 24 30.59 -15.18 5.80
N ASP A 25 31.12 -13.96 5.68
CA ASP A 25 30.33 -12.73 5.67
C ASP A 25 29.39 -12.65 4.47
N LEU A 26 29.88 -13.05 3.30
CA LEU A 26 29.08 -13.13 2.08
C LEU A 26 27.95 -14.15 2.25
N LYS A 27 28.23 -15.34 2.78
CA LYS A 27 27.22 -16.37 3.05
C LYS A 27 26.13 -15.84 3.98
N HIS A 28 26.52 -15.16 5.06
CA HIS A 28 25.55 -14.53 5.97
C HIS A 28 24.69 -13.47 5.26
N ALA A 29 25.29 -12.61 4.44
CA ALA A 29 24.55 -11.63 3.65
C ALA A 29 23.52 -12.27 2.71
N LEU A 30 23.91 -13.34 2.01
CA LEU A 30 23.07 -14.02 1.04
C LEU A 30 21.91 -14.80 1.70
N LEU A 31 22.15 -15.40 2.87
CA LEU A 31 21.16 -16.19 3.61
C LEU A 31 20.08 -15.33 4.28
N PHE A 32 20.49 -14.20 4.89
CA PHE A 32 19.63 -13.44 5.80
C PHE A 32 19.18 -12.07 5.26
N TRP A 33 19.82 -11.56 4.21
CA TRP A 33 19.50 -10.23 3.67
C TRP A 33 19.13 -10.28 2.19
N GLY A 34 19.86 -11.07 1.39
CA GLY A 34 19.77 -10.98 -0.06
C GLY A 34 20.24 -9.63 -0.60
N PHE A 35 20.89 -8.82 0.25
CA PHE A 35 21.37 -7.47 -0.05
C PHE A 35 22.61 -7.19 0.80
N PHE A 36 23.61 -6.56 0.21
CA PHE A 36 24.85 -6.14 0.90
C PHE A 36 25.55 -5.05 0.12
N TYR A 37 26.55 -4.42 0.73
CA TYR A 37 27.48 -3.52 0.04
C TYR A 37 28.80 -4.22 -0.23
N ILE A 38 29.48 -3.80 -1.29
CA ILE A 38 30.87 -4.13 -1.55
C ILE A 38 31.70 -2.86 -1.41
N GLU A 39 32.88 -2.97 -0.78
CA GLU A 39 33.88 -1.91 -0.69
C GLU A 39 35.28 -2.41 -1.08
N ASN A 40 36.22 -1.47 -1.22
CA ASN A 40 37.62 -1.73 -1.62
C ASN A 40 37.73 -2.49 -2.96
N TYR A 41 36.95 -2.07 -3.96
CA TYR A 41 36.92 -2.65 -5.30
C TYR A 41 37.80 -1.91 -6.32
N ASP A 42 38.62 -0.95 -5.87
CA ASP A 42 39.40 -0.04 -6.73
C ASP A 42 40.38 -0.77 -7.67
N ASP A 43 40.86 -1.95 -7.26
CA ASP A 43 41.71 -2.82 -8.09
C ASP A 43 40.96 -3.42 -9.30
N LEU A 44 39.61 -3.40 -9.28
CA LEU A 44 38.74 -4.05 -10.27
C LEU A 44 37.95 -3.06 -11.13
N LEU A 45 37.62 -1.87 -10.60
CA LEU A 45 36.80 -0.88 -11.29
C LEU A 45 37.16 0.54 -10.87
N ASP A 46 37.43 1.38 -11.87
CA ASP A 46 37.66 2.81 -11.69
C ASP A 46 36.32 3.57 -11.59
N ASP A 47 36.09 4.23 -10.46
CA ASP A 47 34.90 5.05 -10.18
C ASP A 47 34.69 6.18 -11.20
N ASN A 48 35.76 6.66 -11.86
CA ASN A 48 35.65 7.68 -12.90
C ASN A 48 34.80 7.20 -14.09
N ILE A 49 34.82 5.89 -14.40
CA ILE A 49 34.02 5.31 -15.48
C ILE A 49 32.54 5.38 -15.12
N ILE A 50 32.19 5.04 -13.87
CA ILE A 50 30.82 5.13 -13.35
C ILE A 50 30.35 6.58 -13.37
N GLN A 51 31.17 7.49 -12.84
CA GLN A 51 30.82 8.91 -12.74
C GLN A 51 30.58 9.50 -14.13
N LEU A 52 31.41 9.20 -15.11
CA LEU A 52 31.23 9.69 -16.48
C LEU A 52 29.88 9.22 -17.07
N VAL A 53 29.50 7.96 -16.90
CA VAL A 53 28.21 7.44 -17.39
C VAL A 53 27.03 8.16 -16.70
N VAL A 54 27.10 8.34 -15.39
CA VAL A 54 26.08 9.04 -14.60
C VAL A 54 25.95 10.51 -15.04
N GLU A 55 27.07 11.20 -15.26
CA GLU A 55 27.10 12.58 -15.74
C GLU A 55 26.51 12.70 -17.16
N GLN A 56 26.93 11.85 -18.09
CA GLN A 56 26.39 11.86 -19.46
C GLN A 56 24.89 11.52 -19.47
N GLY A 57 24.45 10.56 -18.65
CA GLY A 57 23.04 10.25 -18.46
C GLY A 57 22.26 11.44 -17.89
N GLY A 58 22.82 12.15 -16.92
CA GLY A 58 22.22 13.37 -16.36
C GLY A 58 22.07 14.48 -17.40
N ILE A 59 23.11 14.74 -18.18
CA ILE A 59 23.06 15.71 -19.29
C ILE A 59 21.99 15.32 -20.32
N PHE A 60 21.85 14.03 -20.62
CA PHE A 60 20.79 13.55 -21.51
C PHE A 60 19.39 13.77 -20.91
N PHE A 61 19.18 13.42 -19.64
CA PHE A 61 17.89 13.62 -18.95
C PHE A 61 17.52 15.10 -18.79
N ASP A 62 18.49 16.00 -18.72
CA ASP A 62 18.27 17.46 -18.69
C ASP A 62 18.24 18.09 -20.09
N GLY A 63 18.52 17.31 -21.13
CA GLY A 63 18.48 17.72 -22.52
C GLY A 63 17.07 17.90 -23.09
N SER A 64 17.00 18.25 -24.38
CA SER A 64 15.73 18.52 -25.06
C SER A 64 14.87 17.27 -25.25
N ASP A 65 13.55 17.45 -25.25
CA ASP A 65 12.61 16.36 -25.53
C ASP A 65 12.75 15.80 -26.95
N ASP A 66 13.26 16.57 -27.92
CA ASP A 66 13.54 16.07 -29.27
C ASP A 66 14.64 15.01 -29.27
N ALA A 67 15.72 15.22 -28.52
CA ALA A 67 16.79 14.24 -28.38
C ALA A 67 16.27 12.95 -27.73
N LYS A 68 15.44 13.09 -26.68
CA LYS A 68 14.80 11.97 -25.97
C LYS A 68 13.84 11.20 -26.87
N ARG A 69 12.98 11.89 -27.61
CA ARG A 69 12.09 11.29 -28.63
C ARG A 69 12.88 10.62 -29.74
N GLY A 70 14.07 11.12 -30.08
CA GLY A 70 15.00 10.53 -31.04
C GLY A 70 15.30 9.06 -30.71
N VAL A 71 15.49 8.78 -29.41
CA VAL A 71 15.87 7.47 -28.88
C VAL A 71 14.78 6.78 -28.07
N ASP A 72 13.51 7.11 -28.31
CA ASP A 72 12.37 6.49 -27.64
C ASP A 72 12.43 4.95 -27.73
N ILE A 73 12.22 4.27 -26.60
CA ILE A 73 12.28 2.82 -26.46
C ILE A 73 11.35 2.09 -27.45
N VAL A 74 10.23 2.69 -27.85
CA VAL A 74 9.28 2.15 -28.85
C VAL A 74 9.90 2.03 -30.24
N LYS A 75 11.03 2.70 -30.51
CA LYS A 75 11.78 2.55 -31.76
C LYS A 75 12.68 1.32 -31.77
N SER A 76 13.00 0.75 -30.61
CA SER A 76 13.84 -0.44 -30.52
C SER A 76 13.03 -1.72 -30.32
N ARG A 77 13.31 -2.71 -31.16
CA ARG A 77 12.77 -4.06 -30.98
C ARG A 77 13.38 -4.77 -29.76
N SER A 78 14.58 -4.38 -29.33
CA SER A 78 15.27 -4.98 -28.17
C SER A 78 15.05 -4.27 -26.85
N PHE A 79 14.04 -3.38 -26.78
CA PHE A 79 13.70 -2.64 -25.56
C PHE A 79 14.88 -1.81 -25.02
N SER A 80 15.68 -1.24 -25.94
CA SER A 80 16.76 -0.30 -25.65
C SER A 80 16.33 1.11 -26.02
N GLY A 81 16.64 2.10 -25.18
CA GLY A 81 16.33 3.51 -25.43
C GLY A 81 15.68 4.18 -24.23
N PHE A 82 15.15 5.37 -24.48
CA PHE A 82 14.53 6.22 -23.47
C PHE A 82 13.07 5.87 -23.22
N GLU A 83 12.68 5.83 -21.96
CA GLU A 83 11.29 5.75 -21.52
C GLU A 83 11.01 6.82 -20.46
N LYS A 84 9.79 7.36 -20.49
CA LYS A 84 9.27 8.22 -19.44
C LYS A 84 8.02 7.60 -18.84
N THR A 85 8.04 7.37 -17.53
CA THR A 85 6.95 6.71 -16.80
C THR A 85 6.43 7.64 -15.71
N SER A 86 5.10 7.79 -15.61
CA SER A 86 4.47 8.49 -14.49
C SER A 86 4.29 7.53 -13.32
N VAL A 87 4.75 7.91 -12.13
CA VAL A 87 4.63 7.12 -10.90
C VAL A 87 4.02 8.00 -9.81
N GLY A 88 2.75 7.76 -9.47
CA GLY A 88 2.01 8.67 -8.59
C GLY A 88 1.92 10.07 -9.19
N ASP A 89 2.27 11.09 -8.39
CA ASP A 89 2.35 12.49 -8.83
C ASP A 89 3.70 12.86 -9.47
N GLY A 90 4.65 11.91 -9.53
CA GLY A 90 6.00 12.11 -10.05
C GLY A 90 6.23 11.54 -11.44
N GLN A 91 7.37 11.91 -12.02
CA GLN A 91 7.87 11.37 -13.29
C GLN A 91 9.23 10.71 -13.08
N VAL A 92 9.41 9.55 -13.71
CA VAL A 92 10.68 8.82 -13.77
C VAL A 92 11.10 8.76 -15.24
N GLN A 93 12.32 9.22 -15.50
CA GLN A 93 12.99 9.12 -16.79
C GLN A 93 13.94 7.94 -16.72
N ASN A 94 13.88 7.03 -17.70
CA ASN A 94 14.73 5.85 -17.78
C ASN A 94 15.45 5.80 -19.13
N PHE A 95 16.68 5.28 -19.14
CA PHE A 95 17.40 4.92 -20.34
C PHE A 95 17.90 3.48 -20.19
N HIS A 96 17.47 2.63 -21.14
CA HIS A 96 17.77 1.20 -21.15
C HIS A 96 18.79 0.88 -22.22
N SER A 97 19.85 0.17 -21.87
CA SER A 97 20.78 -0.43 -22.82
C SER A 97 21.22 -1.81 -22.35
N HIS A 98 21.81 -2.60 -23.24
CA HIS A 98 22.28 -3.95 -22.94
C HIS A 98 23.67 -4.19 -23.50
N TYR A 99 24.33 -5.26 -23.07
CA TYR A 99 25.61 -5.70 -23.60
C TYR A 99 25.53 -5.79 -25.16
N PRO A 100 26.46 -5.17 -25.91
CA PRO A 100 26.45 -5.19 -27.37
C PRO A 100 26.51 -6.63 -27.89
N SER A 101 25.61 -7.01 -28.80
CA SER A 101 25.79 -8.26 -29.56
C SER A 101 27.02 -8.12 -30.45
N ASP A 102 27.81 -9.19 -30.55
CA ASP A 102 28.89 -9.37 -31.53
C ASP A 102 28.40 -9.40 -33.00
N GLY A 103 27.11 -9.16 -33.23
CA GLY A 103 26.47 -9.08 -34.53
C GLY A 103 26.14 -10.44 -35.15
N LYS A 104 26.65 -11.54 -34.60
CA LYS A 104 26.46 -12.90 -35.13
C LYS A 104 25.18 -13.55 -34.61
N ASN A 105 24.74 -13.17 -33.41
CA ASN A 105 23.52 -13.67 -32.78
C ASN A 105 22.63 -12.50 -32.31
N LYS A 106 22.02 -11.76 -33.26
CA LYS A 106 20.96 -10.79 -32.92
C LYS A 106 19.70 -11.57 -32.54
N ASN A 107 19.50 -11.84 -31.26
CA ASN A 107 18.20 -12.26 -30.76
C ASN A 107 17.35 -11.02 -30.44
N GLN A 108 16.11 -11.24 -30.03
CA GLN A 108 15.15 -10.18 -29.71
C GLN A 108 15.58 -9.27 -28.55
N LEU A 109 16.61 -9.64 -27.77
CA LEU A 109 17.09 -8.93 -26.59
C LEU A 109 18.45 -8.27 -26.79
N THR A 110 19.21 -8.66 -27.82
CA THR A 110 20.60 -8.20 -28.07
C THR A 110 20.68 -7.39 -29.35
N GLY A 111 19.73 -6.46 -29.55
CA GLY A 111 19.69 -5.58 -30.71
C GLY A 111 20.83 -4.57 -30.73
N SER A 112 20.72 -3.54 -31.56
CA SER A 112 21.63 -2.38 -31.45
C SER A 112 21.05 -1.41 -30.41
N ASN A 113 21.87 -0.96 -29.46
CA ASN A 113 21.48 0.10 -28.54
C ASN A 113 21.25 1.39 -29.33
N ASN A 114 20.22 2.15 -28.96
CA ASN A 114 19.87 3.41 -29.61
C ASN A 114 20.30 4.58 -28.70
N PHE A 115 21.51 5.10 -28.93
CA PHE A 115 22.06 6.23 -28.17
C PHE A 115 21.74 7.56 -28.87
N PRO A 116 21.58 8.65 -28.10
CA PRO A 116 21.31 9.96 -28.67
C PRO A 116 22.60 10.57 -29.25
N GLU A 117 22.49 11.41 -30.27
CA GLU A 117 23.65 12.15 -30.81
C GLU A 117 24.29 13.09 -29.79
N LYS A 118 23.50 13.54 -28.81
CA LYS A 118 23.96 14.34 -27.67
C LYS A 118 23.41 13.77 -26.36
N PRO A 119 24.24 13.67 -25.31
CA PRO A 119 25.61 14.14 -25.28
C PRO A 119 26.60 13.15 -25.94
N ILE A 120 27.67 13.70 -26.55
CA ILE A 120 28.56 12.97 -27.49
C ILE A 120 29.24 11.77 -26.84
N LEU A 121 29.56 11.87 -25.55
CA LEU A 121 30.27 10.81 -24.83
C LEU A 121 29.33 9.76 -24.23
N PHE A 122 28.00 9.86 -24.42
CA PHE A 122 27.08 8.98 -23.72
C PHE A 122 27.22 7.52 -24.16
N GLU A 123 27.25 7.27 -25.47
CA GLU A 123 27.48 5.93 -26.01
C GLU A 123 28.85 5.40 -25.61
N GLN A 124 29.89 6.21 -25.78
CA GLN A 124 31.26 5.81 -25.50
C GLN A 124 31.45 5.42 -24.03
N SER A 125 31.01 6.28 -23.10
CA SER A 125 31.12 6.02 -21.66
C SER A 125 30.32 4.78 -21.25
N THR A 126 29.09 4.61 -21.77
CA THR A 126 28.26 3.44 -21.47
C THR A 126 28.91 2.15 -21.97
N ASN A 127 29.51 2.16 -23.16
CA ASN A 127 30.21 1.00 -23.69
C ASN A 127 31.51 0.70 -22.92
N GLN A 128 32.23 1.73 -22.45
CA GLN A 128 33.45 1.57 -21.66
C GLN A 128 33.20 1.00 -20.26
N LEU A 129 32.00 1.22 -19.69
CA LEU A 129 31.59 0.66 -18.39
C LEU A 129 31.48 -0.87 -18.40
N ILE A 130 31.09 -1.44 -19.53
CA ILE A 130 30.61 -2.81 -19.62
C ILE A 130 31.66 -3.84 -19.18
N ASP A 131 32.84 -3.83 -19.78
CA ASP A 131 33.85 -4.87 -19.51
C ASP A 131 34.39 -4.82 -18.07
N PRO A 132 34.74 -3.65 -17.50
CA PRO A 132 35.14 -3.54 -16.10
C PRO A 132 34.07 -4.05 -15.12
N VAL A 133 32.81 -3.65 -15.30
CA VAL A 133 31.71 -4.13 -14.44
C VAL A 133 31.47 -5.63 -14.61
N GLN A 134 31.67 -6.16 -15.82
CA GLN A 134 31.57 -7.59 -16.08
C GLN A 134 32.65 -8.39 -15.35
N VAL A 135 33.86 -7.84 -15.16
CA VAL A 135 34.91 -8.45 -14.34
C VAL A 135 34.45 -8.58 -12.89
N ILE A 136 33.88 -7.53 -12.30
CA ILE A 136 33.30 -7.59 -10.95
C ILE A 136 32.19 -8.63 -10.88
N CYS A 137 31.26 -8.65 -11.85
CA CYS A 137 30.17 -9.62 -11.87
C CYS A 137 30.68 -11.07 -11.88
N LYS A 138 31.73 -11.35 -12.65
CA LYS A 138 32.35 -12.69 -12.69
C LYS A 138 32.99 -13.05 -11.34
N HIS A 139 33.78 -12.15 -10.76
CA HIS A 139 34.39 -12.38 -9.44
C HIS A 139 33.34 -12.60 -8.35
N LEU A 140 32.31 -11.76 -8.31
CA LEU A 140 31.23 -11.87 -7.34
C LEU A 140 30.46 -13.19 -7.51
N ASN A 141 30.16 -13.58 -8.74
CA ASN A 141 29.52 -14.86 -9.03
C ASN A 141 30.38 -16.04 -8.54
N ASP A 142 31.69 -15.99 -8.74
CA ASP A 142 32.59 -17.04 -8.25
C ASP A 142 32.57 -17.14 -6.72
N LEU A 143 32.60 -16.02 -6.01
CA LEU A 143 32.49 -15.99 -4.55
C LEU A 143 31.13 -16.51 -4.06
N ILE A 144 30.03 -16.15 -4.73
CA ILE A 144 28.69 -16.65 -4.42
C ILE A 144 28.63 -18.17 -4.58
N LEU A 145 29.13 -18.71 -5.69
CA LEU A 145 29.14 -20.16 -5.91
C LEU A 145 30.08 -20.89 -4.94
N GLU A 146 31.19 -20.27 -4.53
CA GLU A 146 32.09 -20.78 -3.50
C GLU A 146 31.42 -20.82 -2.13
N SER A 147 30.63 -19.79 -1.78
CA SER A 147 29.88 -19.77 -0.53
C SER A 147 28.75 -20.81 -0.47
N LEU A 148 28.31 -21.34 -1.61
CA LEU A 148 27.42 -22.51 -1.70
C LEU A 148 28.19 -23.83 -1.67
N THR A 149 29.52 -23.80 -1.55
CA THR A 149 30.45 -24.93 -1.67
C THR A 149 30.31 -25.73 -2.98
N ILE A 150 29.72 -25.10 -4.00
CA ILE A 150 29.53 -25.70 -5.35
C ILE A 150 30.89 -25.91 -6.03
N TYR A 151 31.92 -25.13 -5.67
CA TYR A 151 33.26 -25.27 -6.22
C TYR A 151 34.08 -26.46 -5.67
N HIS A 152 33.76 -26.98 -4.47
CA HIS A 152 34.48 -28.13 -3.90
C HIS A 152 34.03 -29.48 -4.48
N THR A 153 32.87 -29.54 -5.14
CA THR A 153 32.31 -30.78 -5.72
C THR A 153 32.38 -30.78 -7.26
N SER A 154 33.54 -31.13 -7.83
CA SER A 154 33.69 -31.62 -9.22
C SER A 154 33.22 -30.72 -10.40
N ILE A 155 32.97 -29.42 -10.21
CA ILE A 155 32.45 -28.51 -11.26
C ILE A 155 33.49 -27.53 -11.82
N ALA A 156 34.75 -27.59 -11.40
CA ALA A 156 35.82 -26.77 -11.98
C ALA A 156 35.98 -26.96 -13.52
N SER A 157 35.56 -28.12 -14.08
CA SER A 157 35.56 -28.39 -15.53
C SER A 157 34.25 -28.03 -16.26
N LYS A 158 33.17 -27.69 -15.55
CA LYS A 158 31.87 -27.23 -16.10
C LYS A 158 31.63 -25.71 -15.88
N SER A 159 32.56 -25.02 -15.24
CA SER A 159 32.50 -23.60 -14.84
C SER A 159 32.37 -22.61 -16.00
N SER A 160 32.62 -23.02 -17.25
CA SER A 160 32.47 -22.14 -18.41
C SER A 160 31.02 -21.72 -18.68
N LYS A 161 30.01 -22.47 -18.21
CA LYS A 161 28.59 -22.18 -18.47
C LYS A 161 27.89 -21.33 -17.40
N LEU A 162 28.47 -21.21 -16.20
CA LEU A 162 27.90 -20.45 -15.08
C LEU A 162 28.63 -19.13 -14.89
N LYS A 163 28.92 -18.44 -15.99
CA LYS A 163 29.50 -17.11 -15.97
C LYS A 163 28.43 -16.11 -16.38
N PRO A 164 28.31 -14.99 -15.66
CA PRO A 164 27.58 -13.86 -16.18
C PRO A 164 28.13 -13.51 -17.56
N GLU A 165 27.24 -13.40 -18.54
CA GLU A 165 27.59 -13.13 -19.95
C GLU A 165 26.66 -12.12 -20.60
N PHE A 166 25.47 -11.92 -20.05
CA PHE A 166 24.55 -10.89 -20.50
C PHE A 166 24.30 -9.89 -19.38
N ALA A 167 24.12 -8.63 -19.76
CA ALA A 167 23.83 -7.56 -18.83
C ALA A 167 22.93 -6.49 -19.43
N GLU A 168 22.19 -5.83 -18.54
CA GLU A 168 21.43 -4.63 -18.86
C GLU A 168 21.89 -3.46 -17.99
N ILE A 169 22.05 -2.30 -18.63
CA ILE A 169 22.38 -1.04 -17.99
C ILE A 169 21.11 -0.19 -17.98
N HIS A 170 20.75 0.26 -16.79
CA HIS A 170 19.59 1.10 -16.56
C HIS A 170 20.04 2.38 -15.88
N LEU A 171 19.86 3.50 -16.58
CA LEU A 171 20.00 4.84 -16.01
C LEU A 171 18.62 5.39 -15.73
N PHE A 172 18.45 6.06 -14.59
CA PHE A 172 17.18 6.75 -14.34
C PHE A 172 17.36 8.00 -13.49
N LYS A 173 16.40 8.92 -13.65
CA LYS A 173 16.27 10.16 -12.89
C LYS A 173 14.82 10.32 -12.48
N SER A 174 14.57 10.55 -11.19
CA SER A 174 13.23 10.77 -10.65
C SER A 174 13.10 12.18 -10.11
N ASP A 175 11.96 12.82 -10.37
CA ASP A 175 11.74 14.22 -10.00
C ASP A 175 11.19 14.37 -8.56
N HIS A 176 10.63 13.32 -7.94
CA HIS A 176 9.98 13.40 -6.61
C HIS A 176 9.97 12.07 -5.81
N ASN A 177 9.54 12.15 -4.53
CA ASN A 177 9.31 11.10 -3.51
C ASN A 177 8.37 9.95 -3.97
N THR A 178 8.67 9.32 -5.09
CA THR A 178 8.06 8.06 -5.49
C THR A 178 8.74 7.00 -4.65
N GLY A 179 8.17 6.64 -3.50
CA GLY A 179 8.69 5.63 -2.55
C GLY A 179 8.91 4.21 -3.15
N THR A 180 8.85 4.11 -4.46
CA THR A 180 9.21 3.00 -5.34
C THR A 180 9.63 3.62 -6.68
N PRO A 181 10.90 3.57 -7.11
CA PRO A 181 11.17 3.68 -8.53
C PRO A 181 10.46 2.52 -9.22
N SER A 182 9.91 2.78 -10.41
CA SER A 182 9.31 1.75 -11.25
C SER A 182 10.20 0.51 -11.35
N LEU A 183 11.53 0.70 -11.34
CA LEU A 183 12.56 -0.36 -11.39
C LEU A 183 12.60 -1.33 -10.19
N ALA A 184 12.02 -0.97 -9.05
CA ALA A 184 11.97 -1.81 -7.84
C ALA A 184 10.78 -2.78 -7.81
N THR A 185 9.77 -2.58 -8.68
CA THR A 185 8.55 -3.39 -8.76
C THR A 185 8.52 -4.40 -9.92
N PHE A 186 9.57 -4.43 -10.75
CA PHE A 186 9.70 -5.46 -11.76
C PHE A 186 9.94 -6.81 -11.09
N GLN A 187 9.25 -7.85 -11.56
CA GLN A 187 9.67 -9.22 -11.30
C GLN A 187 10.93 -9.45 -12.13
N SER A 188 12.08 -9.01 -11.62
CA SER A 188 13.33 -8.99 -12.35
C SER A 188 13.91 -10.40 -12.46
N TYR A 189 14.11 -10.92 -13.67
CA TYR A 189 14.81 -12.21 -13.85
C TYR A 189 16.35 -12.03 -13.84
N ASP A 190 16.91 -11.21 -12.96
CA ASP A 190 18.37 -11.06 -12.82
C ASP A 190 18.97 -12.09 -11.85
N LEU A 191 20.27 -12.34 -11.97
CA LEU A 191 21.06 -13.06 -10.96
C LEU A 191 21.29 -12.18 -9.74
N PHE A 192 21.75 -10.97 -10.00
CA PHE A 192 21.95 -9.90 -9.03
C PHE A 192 22.07 -8.56 -9.77
N LYS A 193 21.87 -7.49 -9.02
CA LYS A 193 21.91 -6.11 -9.50
C LYS A 193 22.95 -5.32 -8.72
N LEU A 194 23.80 -4.61 -9.44
CA LEU A 194 24.72 -3.62 -8.89
C LEU A 194 24.05 -2.25 -8.97
N ILE A 195 24.09 -1.52 -7.87
CA ILE A 195 23.56 -0.17 -7.72
C ILE A 195 24.75 0.72 -7.38
N PHE A 196 25.14 1.56 -8.34
CA PHE A 196 26.24 2.49 -8.19
C PHE A 196 25.75 3.81 -7.62
N ASN A 197 26.56 4.43 -6.77
CA ASN A 197 26.21 5.63 -6.01
C ASN A 197 24.82 5.51 -5.37
N PRO A 198 24.56 4.44 -4.59
CA PRO A 198 23.24 4.18 -4.05
C PRO A 198 22.81 5.35 -3.17
N PRO A 199 21.59 5.88 -3.30
CA PRO A 199 21.06 6.85 -2.35
C PRO A 199 20.79 6.18 -1.00
N LYS A 200 20.17 6.89 -0.05
CA LYS A 200 19.69 6.25 1.18
C LYS A 200 18.64 5.19 0.86
N LEU A 201 18.87 3.97 1.33
CA LEU A 201 18.00 2.82 1.11
C LEU A 201 17.44 2.32 2.43
N ASN A 202 16.20 1.81 2.40
CA ASN A 202 15.66 0.93 3.42
C ASN A 202 15.68 -0.49 2.87
N ILE A 203 16.31 -1.40 3.60
CA ILE A 203 16.50 -2.80 3.19
C ILE A 203 15.72 -3.70 4.13
N CYS A 204 15.03 -4.67 3.56
CA CYS A 204 14.26 -5.65 4.31
C CYS A 204 15.10 -6.90 4.50
N ASP A 205 15.33 -7.27 5.76
CA ASP A 205 15.96 -8.55 6.08
C ASP A 205 15.00 -9.73 5.89
N VAL A 206 15.51 -10.94 6.09
CA VAL A 206 14.71 -12.17 6.03
C VAL A 206 13.60 -12.20 7.08
N TYR A 207 13.71 -11.39 8.13
CA TYR A 207 12.72 -11.28 9.20
C TYR A 207 11.68 -10.20 8.95
N GLY A 208 11.61 -9.64 7.74
CA GLY A 208 10.61 -8.64 7.37
C GLY A 208 10.87 -7.28 8.01
N SER A 209 12.00 -7.10 8.68
CA SER A 209 12.38 -5.86 9.36
C SER A 209 13.06 -4.94 8.35
N TRP A 210 12.59 -3.71 8.26
CA TRP A 210 13.21 -2.68 7.42
C TRP A 210 14.29 -1.95 8.20
N VAL A 211 15.51 -1.98 7.69
CA VAL A 211 16.69 -1.32 8.25
C VAL A 211 17.08 -0.19 7.32
N GLU A 212 17.22 1.02 7.87
CA GLU A 212 17.75 2.16 7.12
C GLU A 212 19.27 1.99 6.95
N SER A 213 19.73 2.12 5.72
CA SER A 213 21.14 2.08 5.40
C SER A 213 21.63 3.46 5.00
N PRO A 214 22.64 4.01 5.69
CA PRO A 214 23.31 5.20 5.19
C PRO A 214 23.98 4.86 3.86
N SER A 215 23.96 5.82 2.93
CA SER A 215 24.78 5.77 1.72
C SER A 215 26.20 6.22 2.06
N LYS A 216 27.21 5.49 1.58
CA LYS A 216 28.61 5.89 1.61
C LYS A 216 29.11 6.03 0.17
N SER A 217 29.82 7.13 -0.11
CA SER A 217 30.64 7.24 -1.33
C SER A 217 31.69 6.12 -1.30
N ASN A 218 31.90 5.43 -2.42
CA ASN A 218 32.83 4.29 -2.59
C ASN A 218 32.28 2.92 -2.16
N GLN A 219 30.96 2.73 -2.18
CA GLN A 219 30.33 1.43 -2.01
C GLN A 219 29.39 1.11 -3.18
N ILE A 220 29.42 -0.15 -3.63
CA ILE A 220 28.46 -0.67 -4.60
C ILE A 220 27.42 -1.47 -3.82
N ALA A 221 26.15 -1.09 -3.95
CA ALA A 221 25.05 -1.87 -3.39
C ALA A 221 24.75 -3.08 -4.29
N ILE A 222 24.65 -4.26 -3.70
CA ILE A 222 24.30 -5.51 -4.38
C ILE A 222 22.95 -5.98 -3.89
N SER A 223 22.02 -6.20 -4.81
CA SER A 223 20.76 -6.89 -4.54
C SER A 223 20.73 -8.22 -5.27
N ILE A 224 20.51 -9.31 -4.52
CA ILE A 224 20.34 -10.64 -5.11
C ILE A 224 19.03 -10.71 -5.87
N GLY A 225 19.13 -11.28 -7.05
CA GLY A 225 18.03 -11.41 -7.98
C GLY A 225 17.25 -12.72 -7.78
N PRO A 226 15.96 -12.71 -8.13
CA PRO A 226 15.11 -13.87 -8.32
C PRO A 226 15.70 -15.15 -8.91
N ILE A 227 16.54 -15.06 -9.95
CA ILE A 227 17.09 -16.26 -10.58
C ILE A 227 18.00 -16.99 -9.59
N LEU A 228 18.86 -16.25 -8.88
CA LEU A 228 19.82 -16.89 -7.97
C LEU A 228 19.12 -17.52 -6.76
N GLU A 229 18.03 -16.90 -6.28
CA GLU A 229 17.15 -17.52 -5.28
C GLU A 229 16.55 -18.84 -5.80
N TYR A 230 16.04 -18.85 -7.03
CA TYR A 230 15.52 -20.09 -7.63
C TYR A 230 16.61 -21.16 -7.78
N LEU A 231 17.76 -20.80 -8.36
CA LEU A 231 18.85 -21.75 -8.63
C LEU A 231 19.40 -22.35 -7.34
N SER A 232 19.51 -21.56 -6.27
CA SER A 232 19.94 -22.02 -4.95
C SER A 232 18.85 -22.75 -4.15
N LYS A 233 17.68 -23.06 -4.75
CA LYS A 233 16.53 -23.68 -4.07
C LYS A 233 16.05 -22.89 -2.84
N GLY A 234 16.16 -21.56 -2.89
CA GLY A 234 15.77 -20.67 -1.80
C GLY A 234 16.74 -20.61 -0.63
N ILE A 235 17.95 -21.18 -0.74
CA ILE A 235 19.00 -20.96 0.26
C ILE A 235 19.36 -19.48 0.28
N TYR A 236 19.69 -18.90 -0.87
CA TYR A 236 19.86 -17.45 -0.95
C TYR A 236 18.55 -16.81 -1.30
N ILE A 237 18.29 -15.65 -0.70
CA ILE A 237 17.04 -14.92 -0.88
C ILE A 237 17.26 -13.71 -1.77
N SER A 238 16.25 -13.34 -2.55
CA SER A 238 16.28 -12.09 -3.30
C SER A 238 16.31 -10.88 -2.35
N GLY A 239 17.05 -9.85 -2.71
CA GLY A 239 17.06 -8.58 -1.97
C GLY A 239 15.72 -7.86 -2.07
N LYS A 240 15.26 -7.25 -0.98
CA LYS A 240 14.13 -6.31 -0.99
C LYS A 240 14.63 -4.98 -0.42
N PHE A 241 14.54 -3.94 -1.22
CA PHE A 241 14.92 -2.61 -0.80
C PHE A 241 13.95 -1.58 -1.38
N LYS A 242 13.88 -0.43 -0.72
CA LYS A 242 13.14 0.75 -1.18
C LYS A 242 13.99 1.99 -0.95
N PHE A 243 13.77 2.99 -1.78
CA PHE A 243 14.47 4.26 -1.68
C PHE A 243 13.85 5.05 -0.54
N THR A 244 14.69 5.63 0.32
CA THR A 244 14.21 6.57 1.34
C THR A 244 13.88 7.89 0.65
N ASN A 245 12.78 8.55 1.05
CA ASN A 245 12.31 9.82 0.51
C ASN A 245 13.46 10.85 0.46
N GLN A 246 14.08 11.02 -0.71
CA GLN A 246 15.10 12.04 -0.95
C GLN A 246 14.55 13.11 -1.88
N VAL A 247 14.92 14.35 -1.56
CA VAL A 247 14.53 15.60 -2.21
C VAL A 247 15.42 15.90 -3.43
N GLU A 248 16.52 15.16 -3.62
CA GLU A 248 17.51 15.43 -4.66
C GLU A 248 17.31 14.55 -5.89
N THR A 249 17.19 15.21 -7.05
CA THR A 249 16.98 14.60 -8.36
C THR A 249 18.32 14.18 -8.97
N HIS A 250 18.88 13.07 -8.48
CA HIS A 250 20.13 12.51 -9.02
C HIS A 250 19.88 11.42 -10.06
N THR A 251 20.83 11.30 -11.00
CA THR A 251 20.87 10.21 -11.97
C THR A 251 21.50 8.99 -11.31
N GLN A 252 20.85 7.84 -11.42
CA GLN A 252 21.29 6.58 -10.83
C GLN A 252 21.59 5.55 -11.90
N LEU A 253 22.63 4.76 -11.69
CA LEU A 253 23.11 3.72 -12.59
C LEU A 253 22.95 2.35 -11.95
N HIS A 254 22.14 1.50 -12.58
CA HIS A 254 21.98 0.11 -12.21
C HIS A 254 22.51 -0.82 -13.30
N TYR A 255 23.22 -1.87 -12.89
CA TYR A 255 23.70 -2.93 -13.78
C TYR A 255 23.09 -4.27 -13.36
N ARG A 256 22.28 -4.88 -14.24
CA ARG A 256 21.66 -6.18 -14.01
C ARG A 256 22.49 -7.26 -14.67
N SER A 257 22.86 -8.27 -13.90
CA SER A 257 23.69 -9.38 -14.35
C SER A 257 22.85 -10.63 -14.63
N PHE A 258 23.14 -11.33 -15.71
CA PHE A 258 22.49 -12.57 -16.13
C PHE A 258 23.52 -13.58 -16.62
N TYR A 259 23.23 -14.88 -16.48
CA TYR A 259 23.93 -15.90 -17.25
C TYR A 259 23.65 -15.72 -18.75
N ASN A 260 24.32 -16.52 -19.56
CA ASN A 260 24.05 -16.58 -20.99
C ASN A 260 22.53 -16.71 -21.27
N LEU A 261 22.06 -16.00 -22.30
CA LEU A 261 20.65 -15.97 -22.69
C LEU A 261 20.07 -17.35 -23.05
N ASP A 262 20.90 -18.29 -23.49
CA ASP A 262 20.52 -19.68 -23.78
C ASP A 262 20.59 -20.60 -22.56
N PHE A 263 20.92 -20.05 -21.38
CA PHE A 263 20.95 -20.81 -20.15
C PHE A 263 19.56 -21.32 -19.78
N ASN A 264 19.47 -22.63 -19.54
CA ASN A 264 18.25 -23.29 -19.07
C ASN A 264 18.21 -23.28 -17.55
N PHE A 265 17.05 -22.94 -16.98
CA PHE A 265 16.87 -22.95 -15.53
C PHE A 265 17.02 -24.37 -14.96
N LYS A 266 18.16 -24.62 -14.31
CA LYS A 266 18.42 -25.84 -13.55
C LYS A 266 18.96 -25.46 -12.18
N THR A 267 18.29 -25.93 -11.13
CA THR A 267 18.73 -25.71 -9.75
C THR A 267 20.11 -26.34 -9.50
N PHE A 268 20.85 -25.74 -8.56
CA PHE A 268 22.14 -26.22 -8.13
C PHE A 268 22.02 -27.52 -7.31
N ASP A 269 23.08 -28.31 -7.36
CA ASP A 269 23.27 -29.44 -6.47
C ASP A 269 23.81 -28.89 -5.14
N ILE A 270 22.92 -28.84 -4.15
CA ILE A 270 23.13 -28.18 -2.88
C ILE A 270 23.51 -29.23 -1.82
N PRO A 271 24.55 -29.00 -1.01
CA PRO A 271 24.88 -29.86 0.13
C PRO A 271 23.82 -29.83 1.24
N GLU A 272 23.65 -30.97 1.90
CA GLU A 272 22.65 -31.18 2.95
C GLU A 272 22.79 -30.16 4.11
N GLU A 273 24.01 -29.78 4.47
CA GLU A 273 24.30 -28.79 5.51
C GLU A 273 23.62 -27.44 5.23
N LEU A 274 23.62 -26.97 3.98
CA LEU A 274 22.96 -25.73 3.58
C LEU A 274 21.44 -25.88 3.49
N GLU A 275 20.94 -27.09 3.20
CA GLU A 275 19.51 -27.37 3.26
C GLU A 275 19.00 -27.32 4.71
N ILE A 276 19.79 -27.81 5.67
CA ILE A 276 19.49 -27.70 7.11
C ILE A 276 19.48 -26.23 7.53
N GLU A 277 20.49 -25.43 7.16
CA GLU A 277 20.52 -24.00 7.46
C GLU A 277 19.27 -23.26 6.92
N ARG A 278 18.87 -23.59 5.68
CA ARG A 278 17.63 -23.06 5.09
C ARG A 278 16.41 -23.46 5.90
N GLN A 279 16.28 -24.73 6.28
CA GLN A 279 15.16 -25.23 7.07
C GLN A 279 15.09 -24.53 8.43
N GLU A 280 16.22 -24.37 9.13
CA GLU A 280 16.29 -23.64 10.40
C GLU A 280 15.85 -22.18 10.26
N ARG A 281 16.32 -21.49 9.21
CA ARG A 281 15.90 -20.13 8.89
C ARG A 281 14.39 -20.05 8.60
N ASP A 282 13.86 -21.00 7.83
CA ASP A 282 12.47 -21.01 7.36
C ASP A 282 11.46 -21.46 8.42
N LYS A 283 11.91 -21.98 9.58
CA LYS A 283 11.03 -22.22 10.75
C LYS A 283 10.29 -20.97 11.21
N ILE A 284 10.82 -19.80 10.87
CA ILE A 284 10.20 -18.51 11.17
C ILE A 284 9.49 -18.05 9.89
N PRO A 285 8.15 -17.93 9.88
CA PRO A 285 7.39 -17.74 8.65
C PRO A 285 7.52 -16.29 8.17
N ILE A 286 8.47 -15.98 7.28
CA ILE A 286 8.72 -14.55 6.97
C ILE A 286 8.89 -14.19 5.49
N ARG A 287 9.03 -15.13 4.54
CA ARG A 287 8.97 -14.74 3.12
C ARG A 287 8.59 -15.92 2.22
N LYS A 288 7.46 -15.81 1.51
CA LYS A 288 7.12 -16.77 0.45
C LYS A 288 8.03 -16.54 -0.76
N HIS A 289 8.71 -17.60 -1.20
CA HIS A 289 9.46 -17.63 -2.46
C HIS A 289 8.52 -17.27 -3.62
N SER A 290 8.89 -16.27 -4.42
CA SER A 290 7.95 -15.61 -5.33
C SER A 290 8.11 -15.96 -6.81
N LEU A 291 9.04 -16.85 -7.18
CA LEU A 291 9.27 -17.17 -8.59
C LEU A 291 8.85 -18.56 -9.01
N ASN A 292 7.76 -18.58 -9.77
CA ASN A 292 7.40 -19.69 -10.62
C ASN A 292 8.07 -19.52 -11.97
N ILE A 293 9.29 -20.04 -12.11
CA ILE A 293 9.96 -20.13 -13.41
C ILE A 293 9.55 -21.44 -14.10
N PRO A 294 9.03 -21.40 -15.34
CA PRO A 294 8.78 -22.62 -16.10
C PRO A 294 10.07 -23.44 -16.24
N LYS A 295 10.04 -24.72 -15.88
CA LYS A 295 11.22 -25.61 -15.92
C LYS A 295 11.85 -25.76 -17.31
N SER A 296 11.13 -25.38 -18.37
CA SER A 296 11.55 -25.52 -19.77
C SER A 296 11.91 -24.21 -20.47
N SER A 297 11.93 -23.07 -19.76
CA SER A 297 12.31 -21.78 -20.37
C SER A 297 13.81 -21.54 -20.29
N THR A 298 14.35 -20.85 -21.29
CA THR A 298 15.66 -20.20 -21.23
C THR A 298 15.57 -18.84 -20.52
N ILE A 299 16.71 -18.28 -20.10
CA ILE A 299 16.76 -16.89 -19.62
C ILE A 299 16.22 -15.92 -20.68
N SER A 300 16.57 -16.12 -21.96
CA SER A 300 16.07 -15.29 -23.07
C SER A 300 14.55 -15.26 -23.16
N GLN A 301 13.91 -16.42 -23.06
CA GLN A 301 12.45 -16.48 -23.14
C GLN A 301 11.79 -15.82 -21.93
N ALA A 302 12.32 -16.05 -20.72
CA ALA A 302 11.79 -15.45 -19.50
C ALA A 302 11.91 -13.92 -19.52
N LEU A 303 13.09 -13.41 -19.87
CA LEU A 303 13.37 -11.96 -19.94
C LEU A 303 12.57 -11.29 -21.07
N LEU A 304 12.45 -11.93 -22.23
CA LEU A 304 11.61 -11.42 -23.32
C LEU A 304 10.14 -11.33 -22.92
N ASN A 305 9.61 -12.37 -22.26
CA ASN A 305 8.23 -12.35 -21.76
C ASN A 305 8.02 -11.26 -20.70
N GLU A 306 8.98 -11.08 -19.78
CA GLU A 306 8.99 -9.98 -18.79
C GLU A 306 8.85 -8.62 -19.49
N LYS A 307 9.74 -8.35 -20.45
CA LYS A 307 9.74 -7.10 -21.21
C LYS A 307 8.49 -6.91 -22.03
N ILE A 308 7.97 -7.97 -22.66
CA ILE A 308 6.76 -7.88 -23.48
C ILE A 308 5.56 -7.44 -22.63
N ILE A 309 5.40 -8.03 -21.44
CA ILE A 309 4.32 -7.70 -20.51
C ILE A 309 4.49 -6.27 -19.97
N HIS A 310 5.72 -5.86 -19.67
CA HIS A 310 6.00 -4.56 -19.08
C HIS A 310 5.87 -3.40 -20.08
N PHE A 311 6.59 -3.47 -21.19
CA PHE A 311 6.69 -2.39 -22.18
C PHE A 311 5.59 -2.52 -23.24
N LYS A 312 4.32 -2.43 -22.82
CA LYS A 312 3.16 -2.69 -23.69
C LYS A 312 3.18 -1.91 -25.01
N ASN A 313 3.64 -0.65 -25.00
CA ASN A 313 3.71 0.18 -26.20
C ASN A 313 4.73 -0.36 -27.21
N VAL A 314 5.90 -0.81 -26.74
CA VAL A 314 6.92 -1.48 -27.56
C VAL A 314 6.34 -2.79 -28.09
N SER A 315 5.70 -3.57 -27.22
CA SER A 315 5.13 -4.88 -27.52
C SER A 315 3.99 -4.84 -28.51
N GLN A 316 3.09 -3.85 -28.44
CA GLN A 316 2.01 -3.68 -29.42
C GLN A 316 2.56 -3.43 -30.83
N LYS A 317 3.71 -2.74 -30.94
CA LYS A 317 4.35 -2.44 -32.22
C LYS A 317 5.16 -3.63 -32.76
N TRP A 318 5.94 -4.29 -31.91
CA TRP A 318 6.94 -5.28 -32.35
C TRP A 318 6.59 -6.74 -32.05
N TYR A 319 5.69 -6.99 -31.10
CA TYR A 319 5.32 -8.31 -30.56
C TYR A 319 3.80 -8.47 -30.27
N PRO A 320 2.88 -8.03 -31.17
CA PRO A 320 1.46 -7.97 -30.85
C PRO A 320 0.84 -9.33 -30.53
N ASP A 321 1.23 -10.39 -31.26
CA ASP A 321 0.71 -11.73 -31.06
C ASP A 321 1.21 -12.36 -29.75
N THR A 322 2.50 -12.18 -29.45
CA THR A 322 3.11 -12.67 -28.20
C THR A 322 2.54 -11.93 -26.99
N LEU A 323 2.33 -10.62 -27.09
CA LEU A 323 1.67 -9.84 -26.03
C LEU A 323 0.27 -10.40 -25.75
N LYS A 324 -0.53 -10.59 -26.80
CA LYS A 324 -1.89 -11.13 -26.67
C LYS A 324 -1.90 -12.54 -26.05
N HIS A 325 -0.95 -13.39 -26.45
CA HIS A 325 -0.79 -14.72 -25.87
C HIS A 325 -0.46 -14.65 -24.38
N LEU A 326 0.55 -13.88 -24.00
CA LEU A 326 0.98 -13.74 -22.60
C LEU A 326 -0.10 -13.09 -21.73
N GLU A 327 -0.85 -12.11 -22.24
CA GLU A 327 -1.99 -11.53 -21.52
C GLU A 327 -3.09 -12.57 -21.30
N ASN A 328 -3.38 -13.43 -22.27
CA ASN A 328 -4.33 -14.52 -22.11
C ASN A 328 -3.84 -15.56 -21.09
N GLU A 329 -2.57 -15.98 -21.14
CA GLU A 329 -1.98 -16.88 -20.15
C GLU A 329 -2.02 -16.28 -18.75
N LEU A 330 -1.66 -15.01 -18.61
CA LEU A 330 -1.71 -14.31 -17.32
C LEU A 330 -3.16 -14.22 -16.82
N ASN A 331 -4.13 -13.94 -17.69
CA ASN A 331 -5.55 -13.93 -17.34
C ASN A 331 -6.05 -15.32 -16.95
N GLN A 332 -5.61 -16.38 -17.62
CA GLN A 332 -5.94 -17.77 -17.28
C GLN A 332 -5.27 -18.22 -15.97
N GLN A 333 -4.02 -17.84 -15.73
CA GLN A 333 -3.31 -18.08 -14.48
C GLN A 333 -3.96 -17.29 -13.34
N ASN A 334 -4.35 -16.04 -13.56
CA ASN A 334 -5.09 -15.25 -12.59
C ASN A 334 -6.49 -15.83 -12.35
N ALA A 335 -7.18 -16.31 -13.39
CA ALA A 335 -8.45 -17.03 -13.29
C ALA A 335 -8.33 -18.38 -12.54
N SER A 336 -7.18 -19.03 -12.65
CA SER A 336 -6.86 -20.27 -11.93
C SER A 336 -6.40 -19.98 -10.49
N ARG A 337 -5.72 -18.85 -10.24
CA ARG A 337 -5.37 -18.32 -8.91
C ARG A 337 -6.60 -17.77 -8.18
N THR A 338 -7.65 -17.37 -8.90
CA THR A 338 -8.98 -17.01 -8.35
C THR A 338 -9.84 -18.23 -7.98
N ASN A 339 -9.27 -19.45 -7.92
CA ASN A 339 -9.87 -20.49 -7.09
C ASN A 339 -9.61 -20.15 -5.61
N ASN A 340 -10.65 -19.58 -4.97
CA ASN A 340 -10.99 -19.25 -3.57
C ASN A 340 -9.90 -19.15 -2.46
N ASN A 341 -8.77 -19.86 -2.52
CA ASN A 341 -7.81 -19.96 -1.42
C ASN A 341 -6.85 -18.75 -1.30
N ASN A 342 -6.48 -18.05 -2.37
CA ASN A 342 -5.43 -17.02 -2.29
C ASN A 342 -5.91 -15.68 -1.69
N TYR A 343 -7.11 -15.21 -2.02
CA TYR A 343 -7.66 -13.97 -1.42
C TYR A 343 -7.93 -14.12 0.08
N LEU A 344 -8.38 -15.30 0.51
CA LEU A 344 -8.59 -15.59 1.92
C LEU A 344 -7.27 -15.54 2.69
N ILE A 345 -6.18 -16.08 2.11
CA ILE A 345 -4.84 -16.04 2.71
C ILE A 345 -4.33 -14.61 2.80
N GLU A 346 -4.47 -13.80 1.74
CA GLU A 346 -4.09 -12.38 1.76
C GLU A 346 -4.89 -11.58 2.81
N SER A 347 -6.21 -11.82 2.90
CA SER A 347 -7.07 -11.22 3.92
C SER A 347 -6.68 -11.62 5.34
N ILE A 348 -6.23 -12.87 5.55
CA ILE A 348 -5.74 -13.35 6.85
C ILE A 348 -4.38 -12.74 7.17
N GLU A 349 -3.46 -12.64 6.21
CA GLU A 349 -2.17 -11.95 6.40
C GLU A 349 -2.39 -10.47 6.76
N LYS A 350 -3.36 -9.80 6.12
CA LYS A 350 -3.80 -8.45 6.47
C LYS A 350 -4.37 -8.41 7.90
N ALA A 351 -5.25 -9.34 8.27
CA ALA A 351 -5.84 -9.42 9.60
C ALA A 351 -4.80 -9.64 10.71
N ASN A 352 -3.82 -10.52 10.52
CA ASN A 352 -2.69 -10.74 11.44
C ASN A 352 -1.87 -9.46 11.65
N SER A 353 -1.61 -8.74 10.56
CA SER A 353 -0.88 -7.47 10.57
C SER A 353 -1.64 -6.35 11.30
N ILE A 354 -2.96 -6.28 11.11
CA ILE A 354 -3.86 -5.35 11.82
C ILE A 354 -3.88 -5.69 13.32
N PHE A 355 -4.10 -6.97 13.67
CA PHE A 355 -4.14 -7.44 15.05
C PHE A 355 -2.86 -7.10 15.80
N SER A 356 -1.68 -7.42 15.25
CA SER A 356 -0.39 -7.12 15.88
C SER A 356 -0.16 -5.62 16.14
N THR A 357 -0.75 -4.75 15.31
CA THR A 357 -0.66 -3.30 15.50
C THR A 357 -1.64 -2.81 16.55
N PHE A 358 -2.87 -3.33 16.53
CA PHE A 358 -3.89 -3.07 17.52
C PHE A 358 -3.41 -3.47 18.92
N ASP A 359 -2.85 -4.68 19.06
CA ASP A 359 -2.35 -5.27 20.31
C ASP A 359 -1.18 -4.48 20.92
N LYS A 360 -0.48 -3.66 20.11
CA LYS A 360 0.54 -2.71 20.59
C LYS A 360 -0.06 -1.40 21.09
N ILE A 361 -1.09 -0.87 20.41
CA ILE A 361 -1.63 0.47 20.66
C ILE A 361 -2.57 0.49 21.87
N VAL A 362 -3.50 -0.46 21.92
CA VAL A 362 -4.60 -0.45 22.90
C VAL A 362 -4.12 -0.49 24.35
N PRO A 363 -3.13 -1.32 24.75
CA PRO A 363 -2.60 -1.29 26.11
C PRO A 363 -2.03 0.09 26.50
N HIS A 364 -1.36 0.78 25.58
CA HIS A 364 -0.84 2.13 25.84
C HIS A 364 -1.96 3.16 26.06
N LEU A 365 -3.07 3.02 25.33
CA LEU A 365 -4.25 3.87 25.51
C LEU A 365 -5.01 3.53 26.80
N ALA A 366 -5.14 2.24 27.15
CA ALA A 366 -5.92 1.80 28.30
C ALA A 366 -5.23 2.04 29.65
N ARG A 367 -3.88 2.01 29.69
CA ARG A 367 -3.08 1.99 30.94
C ARG A 367 -3.43 3.08 31.95
N ASN A 368 -3.75 4.29 31.48
CA ASN A 368 -4.02 5.45 32.35
C ASN A 368 -5.43 6.03 32.14
N ARG A 369 -6.33 5.32 31.46
CA ARG A 369 -7.67 5.83 31.13
C ARG A 369 -8.75 5.17 31.98
N SER A 370 -9.60 5.98 32.61
CA SER A 370 -10.81 5.54 33.29
C SER A 370 -12.02 5.39 32.36
N SER A 371 -11.99 6.01 31.18
CA SER A 371 -13.05 5.94 30.18
C SER A 371 -12.72 4.96 29.06
N ASP A 372 -13.76 4.42 28.43
CA ASP A 372 -13.64 3.60 27.22
C ASP A 372 -12.95 4.33 26.07
N ILE A 373 -12.33 3.56 25.18
CA ILE A 373 -11.53 4.09 24.08
C ILE A 373 -12.36 4.08 22.80
N LYS A 374 -12.48 5.24 22.16
CA LYS A 374 -13.15 5.37 20.86
C LYS A 374 -12.33 4.69 19.77
N LEU A 375 -12.99 3.94 18.89
CA LEU A 375 -12.32 3.26 17.77
C LEU A 375 -11.60 4.24 16.84
N SER A 376 -12.17 5.44 16.64
CA SER A 376 -11.55 6.49 15.82
C SER A 376 -10.17 6.91 16.33
N GLU A 377 -9.95 6.92 17.64
CA GLU A 377 -8.65 7.24 18.23
C GLU A 377 -7.61 6.16 17.93
N VAL A 378 -8.01 4.89 18.01
CA VAL A 378 -7.16 3.75 17.66
C VAL A 378 -6.80 3.77 16.18
N LEU A 379 -7.79 3.98 15.30
CA LEU A 379 -7.57 4.03 13.86
C LEU A 379 -6.61 5.16 13.45
N ILE A 380 -6.69 6.33 14.10
CA ILE A 380 -5.75 7.44 13.88
C ILE A 380 -4.32 7.02 14.25
N GLN A 381 -4.13 6.34 15.38
CA GLN A 381 -2.80 5.87 15.78
C GLN A 381 -2.28 4.75 14.89
N MET A 382 -3.13 3.82 14.47
CA MET A 382 -2.77 2.76 13.51
C MET A 382 -2.31 3.34 12.17
N LYS A 383 -3.01 4.37 11.66
CA LYS A 383 -2.62 5.07 10.42
C LYS A 383 -1.23 5.69 10.53
N LYS A 384 -0.90 6.29 11.68
CA LYS A 384 0.43 6.88 11.93
C LYS A 384 1.56 5.84 11.96
N LEU A 385 1.31 4.66 12.52
CA LEU A 385 2.33 3.61 12.68
C LEU A 385 2.56 2.76 11.43
N LYS A 386 1.53 2.53 10.59
CA LYS A 386 1.59 1.61 9.45
C LYS A 386 1.66 2.29 8.08
N GLY A 387 1.39 3.59 7.99
CA GLY A 387 1.39 4.33 6.71
C GLY A 387 0.25 3.98 5.75
N PHE A 388 -0.64 3.04 6.09
CA PHE A 388 -1.88 2.75 5.35
C PHE A 388 -3.12 2.93 6.23
N THR A 389 -4.26 3.17 5.59
CA THR A 389 -5.55 3.39 6.27
C THR A 389 -6.16 2.07 6.71
N VAL A 390 -6.29 1.87 8.01
CA VAL A 390 -7.12 0.81 8.62
C VAL A 390 -8.53 1.36 8.80
N THR A 391 -9.55 0.60 8.41
CA THR A 391 -10.96 0.96 8.61
C THR A 391 -11.58 0.23 9.79
N GLU A 392 -12.79 0.63 10.21
CA GLU A 392 -13.56 -0.11 11.19
C GLU A 392 -13.92 -1.53 10.70
N GLU A 393 -14.27 -1.67 9.41
CA GLU A 393 -14.58 -2.97 8.81
C GLU A 393 -13.39 -3.94 8.89
N ASP A 394 -12.18 -3.43 8.69
CA ASP A 394 -10.95 -4.21 8.82
C ASP A 394 -10.78 -4.79 10.24
N LEU A 395 -11.10 -4.02 11.28
CA LEU A 395 -11.07 -4.51 12.66
C LEU A 395 -12.21 -5.48 12.97
N LEU A 396 -13.38 -5.28 12.37
CA LEU A 396 -14.49 -6.24 12.48
C LEU A 396 -14.18 -7.57 11.77
N LYS A 397 -13.34 -7.58 10.73
CA LYS A 397 -12.82 -8.84 10.15
C LYS A 397 -11.88 -9.55 11.14
N VAL A 398 -11.03 -8.82 11.85
CA VAL A 398 -10.20 -9.38 12.93
C VAL A 398 -11.07 -9.98 14.03
N ALA A 399 -12.17 -9.30 14.41
CA ALA A 399 -13.14 -9.78 15.40
C ALA A 399 -13.82 -11.11 14.99
N THR A 400 -13.97 -11.36 13.68
CA THR A 400 -14.50 -12.64 13.18
C THR A 400 -13.61 -13.83 13.53
N ILE A 401 -12.30 -13.62 13.61
CA ILE A 401 -11.34 -14.65 13.98
C ILE A 401 -11.28 -14.78 15.52
N TRP A 402 -11.22 -13.64 16.22
CA TRP A 402 -11.18 -13.62 17.67
C TRP A 402 -11.75 -12.32 18.25
N VAL A 403 -13.05 -12.33 18.55
CA VAL A 403 -13.77 -11.15 19.06
C VAL A 403 -13.29 -10.72 20.45
N ASP A 404 -13.08 -11.67 21.35
CA ASP A 404 -12.73 -11.39 22.76
C ASP A 404 -11.38 -10.66 22.88
N ALA A 405 -10.47 -10.85 21.92
CA ALA A 405 -9.16 -10.23 21.93
C ALA A 405 -9.18 -8.71 21.69
N LEU A 406 -10.27 -8.16 21.13
CA LEU A 406 -10.37 -6.74 20.80
C LEU A 406 -11.12 -5.93 21.86
N CYS A 407 -11.72 -6.59 22.87
CA CYS A 407 -12.49 -5.97 23.96
C CYS A 407 -13.57 -4.99 23.46
N PHE A 408 -14.23 -5.29 22.34
CA PHE A 408 -15.26 -4.42 21.76
C PHE A 408 -16.58 -4.48 22.55
N LYS A 409 -17.20 -3.31 22.72
CA LYS A 409 -18.59 -3.15 23.17
C LYS A 409 -19.26 -2.00 22.42
N LEU A 410 -20.58 -1.93 22.50
CA LEU A 410 -21.35 -0.80 21.97
C LEU A 410 -21.54 0.25 23.05
N ASN A 411 -21.41 1.53 22.69
CA ASN A 411 -21.81 2.63 23.57
C ASN A 411 -23.32 2.92 23.43
N GLU A 412 -23.81 3.90 24.18
CA GLU A 412 -25.22 4.35 24.15
C GLU A 412 -25.68 4.88 22.79
N TYR A 413 -24.74 5.21 21.89
CA TYR A 413 -25.00 5.72 20.55
C TYR A 413 -24.85 4.65 19.45
N ASP A 414 -24.71 3.37 19.82
CA ASP A 414 -24.48 2.24 18.90
C ASP A 414 -23.14 2.33 18.14
N ASP A 415 -22.18 3.08 18.69
CA ASP A 415 -20.80 3.12 18.20
C ASP A 415 -19.96 2.04 18.88
N ILE A 416 -19.04 1.45 18.09
CA ILE A 416 -18.07 0.49 18.60
C ILE A 416 -16.98 1.21 19.38
N ILE A 417 -16.82 0.80 20.64
CA ILE A 417 -15.78 1.28 21.55
C ILE A 417 -15.01 0.08 22.12
N ILE A 418 -13.81 0.34 22.63
CA ILE A 418 -13.01 -0.65 23.35
C ILE A 418 -13.23 -0.44 24.83
N ASP A 419 -13.67 -1.49 25.51
CA ASP A 419 -13.84 -1.53 26.95
C ASP A 419 -12.49 -1.37 27.65
N SER A 420 -12.30 -0.23 28.33
CA SER A 420 -11.01 0.11 28.95
C SER A 420 -10.68 -0.83 30.11
N ASP A 421 -11.68 -1.30 30.86
CA ASP A 421 -11.46 -2.14 32.04
C ASP A 421 -11.18 -3.58 31.64
N LYS A 422 -11.97 -4.14 30.70
CA LYS A 422 -11.63 -5.44 30.08
C LYS A 422 -10.27 -5.39 29.39
N ALA A 423 -9.92 -4.29 28.72
CA ALA A 423 -8.61 -4.13 28.11
C ALA A 423 -7.50 -4.16 29.18
N LYS A 424 -7.63 -3.44 30.30
CA LYS A 424 -6.64 -3.50 31.38
C LYS A 424 -6.46 -4.91 31.93
N ASP A 425 -7.54 -5.67 32.09
CA ASP A 425 -7.50 -7.05 32.59
C ASP A 425 -6.87 -8.01 31.57
N GLU A 426 -7.26 -7.91 30.30
CA GLU A 426 -6.73 -8.73 29.20
C GLU A 426 -5.25 -8.43 28.87
N PHE A 427 -4.80 -7.21 29.13
CA PHE A 427 -3.43 -6.73 28.84
C PHE A 427 -2.54 -6.64 30.09
N GLN A 428 -2.98 -7.16 31.25
CA GLN A 428 -2.39 -6.83 32.55
C GLN A 428 -0.92 -7.26 32.74
N TYR A 429 -0.37 -8.21 31.96
CA TYR A 429 1.06 -8.53 31.98
C TYR A 429 1.61 -9.01 30.62
N LYS A 430 2.69 -8.36 30.15
CA LYS A 430 3.61 -8.64 29.02
C LYS A 430 3.49 -10.00 28.28
N ASN A 431 2.37 -10.29 27.62
CA ASN A 431 2.18 -11.50 26.80
C ASN A 431 1.79 -11.19 25.35
N PHE A 432 2.30 -10.08 24.80
CA PHE A 432 2.09 -9.70 23.39
C PHE A 432 2.47 -10.84 22.44
N THR A 433 3.55 -11.56 22.74
CA THR A 433 3.99 -12.72 21.96
C THR A 433 2.96 -13.86 22.02
N LYS A 434 2.42 -14.16 23.21
CA LYS A 434 1.42 -15.23 23.36
C LYS A 434 0.08 -14.88 22.72
N ARG A 435 -0.42 -13.64 22.85
CA ARG A 435 -1.66 -13.21 22.19
C ARG A 435 -1.51 -13.27 20.67
N LYS A 436 -0.36 -12.86 20.15
CA LYS A 436 -0.02 -12.99 18.74
C LYS A 436 -0.03 -14.46 18.29
N GLU A 437 0.66 -15.35 19.01
CA GLU A 437 0.69 -16.80 18.71
C GLU A 437 -0.72 -17.42 18.75
N ILE A 438 -1.56 -17.04 19.72
CA ILE A 438 -2.95 -17.52 19.81
C ILE A 438 -3.78 -17.02 18.62
N PHE A 439 -3.61 -15.76 18.22
CA PHE A 439 -4.32 -15.19 17.08
C PHE A 439 -3.88 -15.85 15.77
N GLU A 440 -2.58 -16.14 15.59
CA GLU A 440 -2.05 -16.87 14.44
C GLU A 440 -2.63 -18.30 14.39
N SER A 441 -2.61 -19.03 15.51
CA SER A 441 -3.21 -20.37 15.61
C SER A 441 -4.72 -20.37 15.32
N LYS A 442 -5.45 -19.37 15.84
CA LYS A 442 -6.89 -19.21 15.54
C LYS A 442 -7.12 -18.87 14.06
N SER A 443 -6.26 -18.06 13.45
CA SER A 443 -6.32 -17.73 12.03
C SER A 443 -6.10 -18.95 11.15
N GLU A 444 -5.13 -19.81 11.47
CA GLU A 444 -4.88 -21.07 10.77
C GLU A 444 -6.04 -22.07 10.89
N SER A 445 -6.61 -22.20 12.10
CA SER A 445 -7.80 -23.00 12.33
C SER A 445 -9.01 -22.45 11.55
N TRP A 446 -9.16 -21.12 11.53
CA TRP A 446 -10.25 -20.45 10.83
C TRP A 446 -10.13 -20.64 9.32
N ILE A 447 -8.93 -20.50 8.73
CA ILE A 447 -8.67 -20.82 7.32
C ILE A 447 -9.04 -22.27 7.03
N SER A 448 -8.62 -23.20 7.88
CA SER A 448 -8.84 -24.63 7.67
C SER A 448 -10.32 -25.00 7.59
N GLN A 449 -11.18 -24.29 8.33
CA GLN A 449 -12.63 -24.48 8.37
C GLN A 449 -13.37 -23.70 7.26
N ASN A 450 -12.78 -22.62 6.75
CA ASN A 450 -13.44 -21.67 5.85
C ASN A 450 -12.80 -21.56 4.46
N LYS A 451 -12.07 -22.60 4.01
CA LYS A 451 -11.40 -22.65 2.68
C LYS A 451 -12.31 -22.36 1.47
N HIS A 452 -13.62 -22.44 1.64
CA HIS A 452 -14.61 -22.16 0.59
C HIS A 452 -14.91 -20.65 0.44
N LEU A 453 -14.57 -19.82 1.42
CA LEU A 453 -14.79 -18.37 1.41
C LEU A 453 -13.66 -17.63 0.71
N ASN A 454 -13.99 -16.51 0.06
CA ASN A 454 -13.02 -15.67 -0.66
C ASN A 454 -12.39 -14.57 0.22
N ASP A 455 -13.02 -14.22 1.34
CA ASP A 455 -12.58 -13.17 2.26
C ASP A 455 -13.13 -13.45 3.67
N ILE A 456 -12.56 -12.80 4.68
CA ILE A 456 -13.05 -12.86 6.05
C ILE A 456 -14.35 -12.07 6.13
N PRO A 457 -15.48 -12.67 6.55
CA PRO A 457 -16.74 -11.95 6.69
C PRO A 457 -16.63 -10.94 7.84
N ILE A 458 -17.38 -9.86 7.74
CA ILE A 458 -17.42 -8.80 8.75
C ILE A 458 -18.19 -9.31 9.97
N TYR A 459 -17.60 -9.18 11.16
CA TYR A 459 -18.26 -9.57 12.40
C TYR A 459 -19.52 -8.72 12.61
N SER A 460 -20.65 -9.38 12.87
CA SER A 460 -21.93 -8.68 13.02
C SER A 460 -21.94 -7.85 14.29
N ARG A 461 -22.17 -6.54 14.15
CA ARG A 461 -22.28 -5.59 15.27
C ARG A 461 -23.32 -6.02 16.31
N SER A 462 -24.40 -6.69 15.88
CA SER A 462 -25.45 -7.20 16.77
C SER A 462 -24.98 -8.29 17.75
N LYS A 463 -23.77 -8.82 17.58
CA LYS A 463 -23.17 -9.82 18.48
C LYS A 463 -22.24 -9.19 19.53
N LEU A 464 -21.99 -7.89 19.45
CA LEU A 464 -21.23 -7.16 20.47
C LEU A 464 -22.10 -6.90 21.69
N GLU A 465 -21.49 -6.99 22.88
CA GLU A 465 -22.18 -6.71 24.13
C GLU A 465 -22.67 -5.26 24.15
N SER A 466 -23.97 -5.07 24.37
CA SER A 466 -24.59 -3.78 24.64
C SER A 466 -24.66 -3.57 26.15
N PRO A 467 -24.62 -2.33 26.66
CA PRO A 467 -24.86 -2.09 28.07
C PRO A 467 -26.26 -2.64 28.42
N ASN A 468 -26.33 -3.41 29.52
CA ASN A 468 -27.55 -4.03 30.00
C ASN A 468 -28.57 -2.95 30.38
N PHE A 469 -29.37 -2.52 29.41
CA PHE A 469 -30.58 -1.75 29.65
C PHE A 469 -31.78 -2.61 29.26
N THR A 470 -32.49 -3.07 30.29
CA THR A 470 -33.84 -3.61 30.18
C THR A 470 -34.78 -2.48 29.72
N SER A 471 -34.99 -2.31 28.41
CA SER A 471 -36.22 -1.71 27.89
C SER A 471 -36.35 -1.87 26.37
N SER A 472 -37.45 -2.50 25.99
CA SER A 472 -38.10 -2.52 24.67
C SER A 472 -37.63 -1.49 23.63
N THR A 473 -37.03 -1.94 22.53
CA THR A 473 -36.82 -1.11 21.34
C THR A 473 -37.62 -1.62 20.15
N LYS A 474 -38.68 -0.88 19.80
CA LYS A 474 -39.22 -0.84 18.43
C LYS A 474 -38.12 -0.33 17.52
N ARG A 475 -37.71 -1.18 16.56
CA ARG A 475 -36.68 -0.90 15.57
C ARG A 475 -37.15 0.21 14.62
N VAL A 476 -36.58 1.40 14.73
CA VAL A 476 -36.81 2.51 13.79
C VAL A 476 -36.03 2.22 12.50
N LYS A 477 -36.75 2.08 11.38
CA LYS A 477 -36.15 1.96 10.04
C LYS A 477 -35.51 3.31 9.67
N ARG A 478 -34.23 3.31 9.30
CA ARG A 478 -33.58 4.49 8.68
C ARG A 478 -34.20 4.72 7.30
N GLU A 479 -34.78 5.90 7.09
CA GLU A 479 -35.20 6.36 5.76
C GLU A 479 -33.96 6.73 4.95
N ILE A 480 -33.55 5.82 4.07
CA ILE A 480 -32.59 6.13 3.00
C ILE A 480 -33.41 6.71 1.85
N LEU A 481 -33.27 8.01 1.58
CA LEU A 481 -33.82 8.67 0.39
C LEU A 481 -33.04 8.23 -0.87
N GLN A 482 -33.16 6.96 -1.24
CA GLN A 482 -32.74 6.46 -2.54
C GLN A 482 -33.98 6.30 -3.41
N ASN A 483 -34.04 7.02 -4.53
CA ASN A 483 -34.96 6.65 -5.61
C ASN A 483 -34.50 5.29 -6.14
N SER A 484 -35.17 4.21 -5.73
CA SER A 484 -34.90 2.88 -6.23
C SER A 484 -35.13 2.82 -7.74
N LYS A 485 -34.33 1.99 -8.43
CA LYS A 485 -34.34 1.78 -9.89
C LYS A 485 -35.69 1.27 -10.45
N GLU A 486 -36.70 1.09 -9.62
CA GLU A 486 -38.04 0.64 -10.02
C GLU A 486 -38.81 1.66 -10.86
N LYS A 487 -38.39 2.95 -10.88
CA LYS A 487 -38.98 3.97 -11.78
C LYS A 487 -38.58 3.84 -13.26
N PHE A 488 -37.62 2.97 -13.61
CA PHE A 488 -37.04 2.94 -14.97
C PHE A 488 -37.31 1.67 -15.78
N GLN A 489 -38.22 0.79 -15.35
CA GLN A 489 -38.62 -0.38 -16.17
C GLN A 489 -40.13 -0.45 -16.34
N ALA A 490 -40.61 -0.19 -17.56
CA ALA A 490 -41.94 -0.60 -17.98
C ALA A 490 -41.99 -2.13 -18.04
N LYS A 491 -42.61 -2.78 -17.04
CA LYS A 491 -42.76 -4.24 -17.03
C LYS A 491 -43.81 -4.67 -18.07
N PRO A 492 -43.47 -5.56 -19.02
CA PRO A 492 -44.46 -6.16 -19.91
C PRO A 492 -45.37 -7.12 -19.13
N LYS A 493 -46.67 -7.10 -19.45
CA LYS A 493 -47.68 -8.01 -18.87
C LYS A 493 -47.49 -9.42 -19.40
N THR A 494 -46.97 -10.32 -18.57
CA THR A 494 -47.23 -11.76 -18.71
C THR A 494 -47.65 -12.30 -17.37
N GLY A 495 -48.82 -12.95 -17.36
CA GLY A 495 -49.54 -13.37 -16.18
C GLY A 495 -48.92 -14.59 -15.50
N ILE A 496 -49.16 -14.61 -14.19
CA ILE A 496 -49.20 -15.72 -13.21
C ILE A 496 -48.30 -15.40 -12.00
N PRO A 497 -48.81 -15.57 -10.76
CA PRO A 497 -48.48 -14.67 -9.65
C PRO A 497 -47.38 -15.21 -8.74
N ALA A 498 -46.44 -14.32 -8.39
CA ALA A 498 -45.55 -14.51 -7.25
C ALA A 498 -46.23 -14.02 -5.96
N SER A 499 -45.97 -14.77 -4.90
CA SER A 499 -46.56 -14.70 -3.57
C SER A 499 -46.20 -13.45 -2.77
N SER A 500 -47.21 -13.01 -2.01
CA SER A 500 -47.18 -12.35 -0.70
C SER A 500 -46.38 -11.05 -0.47
N SER A 501 -47.16 -9.98 -0.27
CA SER A 501 -47.20 -9.12 0.93
C SER A 501 -47.00 -7.60 0.74
N SER A 502 -48.00 -6.94 0.16
CA SER A 502 -48.40 -5.59 0.60
C SER A 502 -49.90 -5.37 0.37
N LYS A 503 -50.65 -5.36 1.48
CA LYS A 503 -52.09 -5.12 1.64
C LYS A 503 -52.47 -3.72 1.09
N THR A 504 -53.34 -3.62 0.08
CA THR A 504 -54.82 -3.45 0.15
C THR A 504 -55.26 -2.04 0.57
N GLU A 505 -55.78 -1.25 -0.38
CA GLU A 505 -56.91 -0.32 -0.17
C GLU A 505 -57.42 0.36 -1.46
N THR A 506 -56.69 0.31 -2.58
CA THR A 506 -57.12 1.00 -3.82
C THR A 506 -57.57 0.09 -4.96
N LYS A 507 -57.71 -1.22 -4.72
CA LYS A 507 -58.25 -2.15 -5.72
C LYS A 507 -59.78 -2.05 -5.75
N GLY A 508 -60.30 -1.22 -6.66
CA GLY A 508 -61.73 -1.11 -6.96
C GLY A 508 -62.23 0.30 -7.23
N LEU A 509 -61.51 1.33 -6.76
CA LEU A 509 -61.91 2.74 -6.93
C LEU A 509 -61.61 3.24 -8.34
N THR A 510 -62.56 3.99 -8.91
CA THR A 510 -62.39 4.71 -10.17
C THR A 510 -61.33 5.81 -10.04
N LEU A 511 -60.76 6.24 -11.17
CA LEU A 511 -59.72 7.27 -11.18
C LEU A 511 -60.19 8.58 -10.51
N LEU A 512 -61.44 8.96 -10.74
CA LEU A 512 -62.06 10.16 -10.18
C LEU A 512 -62.19 10.09 -8.66
N GLU A 513 -62.55 8.92 -8.11
CA GLU A 513 -62.62 8.73 -6.66
C GLU A 513 -61.25 8.82 -6.02
N ARG A 514 -60.19 8.28 -6.66
CA ARG A 514 -58.82 8.42 -6.16
C ARG A 514 -58.32 9.87 -6.17
N ILE A 515 -58.75 10.66 -7.17
CA ILE A 515 -58.40 12.08 -7.24
C ILE A 515 -59.08 12.85 -6.09
N LYS A 516 -60.38 12.64 -5.87
CA LYS A 516 -61.11 13.26 -4.73
C LYS A 516 -60.49 12.89 -3.38
N LEU A 517 -60.13 11.62 -3.19
CA LEU A 517 -59.51 11.15 -1.95
C LEU A 517 -58.12 11.78 -1.73
N LYS A 518 -57.35 11.97 -2.81
CA LYS A 518 -56.06 12.65 -2.76
C LYS A 518 -56.18 14.15 -2.45
N GLU A 519 -57.21 14.82 -2.98
CA GLU A 519 -57.49 16.22 -2.67
C GLU A 519 -57.92 16.41 -1.20
N GLN A 520 -58.71 15.47 -0.66
CA GLN A 520 -59.09 15.46 0.76
C GLN A 520 -57.90 15.19 1.68
N GLN A 521 -57.02 14.25 1.32
CA GLN A 521 -55.78 14.01 2.09
C GLN A 521 -54.79 15.18 2.00
N ALA A 522 -54.80 15.93 0.90
CA ALA A 522 -53.97 17.13 0.73
C ALA A 522 -54.51 18.33 1.52
N SER A 523 -55.81 18.41 1.80
CA SER A 523 -56.39 19.44 2.67
C SER A 523 -56.19 19.11 4.16
N GLU A 524 -56.26 17.84 4.56
CA GLU A 524 -56.04 17.39 5.94
C GLU A 524 -54.56 17.48 6.38
N ASN A 525 -53.59 17.27 5.48
CA ASN A 525 -52.16 17.29 5.78
C ASN A 525 -51.44 18.62 5.46
N LYS A 526 -52.17 19.74 5.42
CA LYS A 526 -51.63 21.03 4.99
C LYS A 526 -50.83 21.70 6.11
N VAL A 527 -49.62 21.20 6.39
CA VAL A 527 -48.63 21.92 7.23
C VAL A 527 -48.25 23.20 6.50
N THR A 528 -48.56 24.36 7.09
CA THR A 528 -48.27 25.65 6.47
C THR A 528 -46.76 25.84 6.30
N PRO A 529 -46.30 26.59 5.28
CA PRO A 529 -44.88 26.83 5.06
C PRO A 529 -44.16 27.40 6.29
N GLU A 530 -44.85 28.19 7.10
CA GLU A 530 -44.31 28.80 8.32
C GLU A 530 -44.00 27.73 9.39
N ILE A 531 -44.90 26.75 9.58
CA ILE A 531 -44.67 25.64 10.52
C ILE A 531 -43.52 24.74 10.04
N LYS A 532 -43.38 24.55 8.73
CA LYS A 532 -42.24 23.81 8.17
C LYS A 532 -40.92 24.55 8.42
N TYR A 533 -40.93 25.87 8.31
CA TYR A 533 -39.75 26.69 8.56
C TYR A 533 -39.38 26.72 10.05
N ASP A 534 -40.36 26.83 10.97
CA ASP A 534 -40.12 26.74 12.41
C ASP A 534 -39.53 25.38 12.81
N ASN A 535 -40.06 24.28 12.25
CA ASN A 535 -39.49 22.94 12.46
C ASN A 535 -38.08 22.80 11.90
N PHE A 536 -37.78 23.47 10.78
CA PHE A 536 -36.44 23.51 10.19
C PHE A 536 -35.45 24.24 11.11
N LEU A 537 -35.81 25.44 11.60
CA LEU A 537 -34.97 26.19 12.55
C LEU A 537 -34.73 25.39 13.84
N GLN A 538 -35.77 24.72 14.35
CA GLN A 538 -35.66 23.85 15.52
C GLN A 538 -34.68 22.69 15.29
N GLY A 539 -34.70 22.05 14.12
CA GLY A 539 -33.76 20.98 13.78
C GLY A 539 -32.29 21.41 13.70
N LYS A 540 -32.04 22.71 13.48
CA LYS A 540 -30.69 23.28 13.42
C LYS A 540 -30.19 23.81 14.78
N LEU A 541 -31.10 24.02 15.72
CA LEU A 541 -30.84 24.67 17.00
C LEU A 541 -29.77 23.95 17.84
N LYS A 542 -29.72 22.61 17.80
CA LYS A 542 -28.72 21.83 18.53
C LYS A 542 -27.28 22.16 18.11
N ASN A 543 -27.06 22.31 16.81
CA ASN A 543 -25.74 22.65 16.28
C ASN A 543 -25.40 24.11 16.56
N VAL A 544 -26.38 25.00 16.48
CA VAL A 544 -26.23 26.43 16.83
C VAL A 544 -25.85 26.59 18.30
N LEU A 545 -26.54 25.89 19.21
CA LEU A 545 -26.22 25.91 20.65
C LEU A 545 -24.82 25.40 20.94
N GLN A 546 -24.33 24.38 20.25
CA GLN A 546 -22.95 23.89 20.43
C GLN A 546 -21.91 24.97 20.10
N VAL A 547 -22.15 25.78 19.07
CA VAL A 547 -21.27 26.90 18.72
C VAL A 547 -21.40 28.01 19.75
N VAL A 548 -22.61 28.38 20.17
CA VAL A 548 -22.84 29.41 21.20
C VAL A 548 -22.21 29.03 22.54
N LEU A 549 -22.29 27.76 22.94
CA LEU A 549 -21.65 27.21 24.15
C LEU A 549 -20.11 27.23 24.10
N SER A 550 -19.51 27.37 22.91
CA SER A 550 -18.05 27.52 22.76
C SER A 550 -17.59 28.97 22.89
N LEU A 551 -18.51 29.93 22.88
CA LEU A 551 -18.23 31.35 23.06
C LEU A 551 -18.17 31.72 24.56
N LYS A 552 -17.56 32.86 24.87
CA LYS A 552 -17.37 33.28 26.27
C LYS A 552 -18.73 33.64 26.90
N PRO A 553 -19.10 33.08 28.06
CA PRO A 553 -20.33 33.48 28.76
C PRO A 553 -20.19 34.90 29.32
N ASN A 554 -21.32 35.51 29.69
CA ASN A 554 -21.41 36.85 30.28
C ASN A 554 -20.95 38.03 29.39
N THR A 555 -20.58 37.79 28.13
CA THR A 555 -20.23 38.86 27.18
C THR A 555 -21.40 39.20 26.24
N PRO A 556 -21.65 40.49 25.95
CA PRO A 556 -22.68 40.89 25.00
C PRO A 556 -22.24 40.64 23.55
N TYR A 557 -23.04 39.91 22.78
CA TYR A 557 -22.77 39.64 21.36
C TYR A 557 -23.80 40.35 20.47
N LYS A 558 -23.32 41.14 19.50
CA LYS A 558 -24.17 41.68 18.43
C LYS A 558 -24.67 40.53 17.56
N ILE A 559 -25.97 40.52 17.24
CA ILE A 559 -26.59 39.43 16.48
C ILE A 559 -25.94 39.22 15.11
N ASP A 560 -25.63 40.30 14.40
CA ASP A 560 -25.04 40.21 13.05
C ASP A 560 -23.69 39.48 13.08
N LYS A 561 -22.83 39.85 14.04
CA LYS A 561 -21.51 39.22 14.22
C LYS A 561 -21.62 37.78 14.73
N LEU A 562 -22.62 37.51 15.58
CA LEU A 562 -22.88 36.15 16.07
C LEU A 562 -23.39 35.25 14.94
N SER A 563 -24.22 35.79 14.04
CA SER A 563 -24.77 35.06 12.89
C SER A 563 -23.68 34.73 11.86
N GLU A 564 -22.77 35.65 11.59
CA GLU A 564 -21.56 35.41 10.78
C GLU A 564 -20.68 34.32 11.41
N THR A 565 -20.51 34.35 12.73
CA THR A 565 -19.74 33.33 13.47
C THR A 565 -20.40 31.95 13.37
N LEU A 566 -21.73 31.87 13.45
CA LEU A 566 -22.49 30.62 13.28
C LEU A 566 -22.35 30.05 11.86
N GLN A 567 -22.45 30.92 10.84
CA GLN A 567 -22.30 30.52 9.45
C GLN A 567 -20.92 29.91 9.18
N ASN A 568 -19.87 30.54 9.69
CA ASN A 568 -18.49 30.11 9.49
C ASN A 568 -18.11 28.83 10.28
N SER A 569 -18.87 28.50 11.32
CA SER A 569 -18.56 27.38 12.23
C SER A 569 -19.22 26.05 11.86
N LEU A 570 -20.29 26.06 11.05
CA LEU A 570 -21.11 24.87 10.74
C LEU A 570 -20.74 24.23 9.39
N THR A 571 -19.82 23.24 9.38
CA THR A 571 -19.30 22.61 8.14
C THR A 571 -20.13 21.43 7.60
N LYS A 572 -20.75 20.62 8.48
CA LYS A 572 -21.52 19.42 8.07
C LYS A 572 -22.99 19.71 7.75
N ASN A 573 -23.48 20.90 8.07
CA ASN A 573 -24.86 21.33 7.87
C ASN A 573 -24.86 22.86 7.69
N PRO A 574 -24.47 23.37 6.51
CA PRO A 574 -24.36 24.81 6.29
C PRO A 574 -25.72 25.48 6.50
N ILE A 575 -25.67 26.69 7.05
CA ILE A 575 -26.83 27.55 7.30
C ILE A 575 -26.66 28.84 6.49
N GLY A 576 -27.73 29.33 5.88
CA GLY A 576 -27.71 30.60 5.16
C GLY A 576 -27.57 31.80 6.11
N GLU A 577 -27.19 32.97 5.58
CA GLU A 577 -27.01 34.20 6.37
C GLU A 577 -28.31 34.60 7.12
N LYS A 578 -29.44 34.63 6.39
CA LYS A 578 -30.76 34.92 6.97
C LYS A 578 -31.21 33.85 7.97
N GLU A 579 -30.90 32.59 7.70
CA GLU A 579 -31.25 31.48 8.59
C GLU A 579 -30.42 31.51 9.88
N ALA A 580 -29.14 31.90 9.81
CA ALA A 580 -28.28 32.07 10.99
C ALA A 580 -28.79 33.22 11.87
N TYR A 581 -29.22 34.31 11.25
CA TYR A 581 -29.87 35.43 11.93
C TYR A 581 -31.18 35.01 12.62
N ASP A 582 -32.06 34.32 11.89
CA ASP A 582 -33.33 33.80 12.42
C ASP A 582 -33.10 32.79 13.56
N CYS A 583 -32.13 31.88 13.44
CA CYS A 583 -31.74 30.95 14.49
C CYS A 583 -31.23 31.67 15.75
N THR A 584 -30.47 32.74 15.60
CA THR A 584 -29.95 33.53 16.72
C THR A 584 -31.09 34.21 17.49
N LEU A 585 -32.09 34.75 16.78
CA LEU A 585 -33.30 35.29 17.41
C LEU A 585 -34.18 34.20 18.03
N TYR A 586 -34.22 33.02 17.40
CA TYR A 586 -35.00 31.88 17.86
C TYR A 586 -34.50 31.33 19.21
N LEU A 587 -33.21 31.50 19.53
CA LEU A 587 -32.65 31.15 20.85
C LEU A 587 -33.34 31.91 21.99
N ASN A 588 -33.56 33.22 21.85
CA ASN A 588 -34.30 34.02 22.83
C ASN A 588 -35.78 33.58 22.89
N LYS A 589 -36.41 33.27 21.75
CA LYS A 589 -37.80 32.80 21.71
C LYS A 589 -37.98 31.46 22.44
N LYS A 590 -37.02 30.54 22.31
CA LYS A 590 -37.11 29.19 22.90
C LYS A 590 -36.58 29.11 24.33
N PHE A 591 -35.57 29.92 24.67
CA PHE A 591 -34.97 29.96 26.02
C PHE A 591 -34.88 31.41 26.54
N PRO A 592 -36.03 32.07 26.78
CA PRO A 592 -36.09 33.49 27.15
C PRO A 592 -35.49 33.79 28.53
N HIS A 593 -35.39 32.78 29.40
CA HIS A 593 -34.79 32.89 30.73
C HIS A 593 -33.26 32.84 30.69
N ILE A 594 -32.69 32.35 29.58
CA ILE A 594 -31.24 32.11 29.41
C ILE A 594 -30.64 33.16 28.49
N PHE A 595 -31.22 33.34 27.30
CA PHE A 595 -30.75 34.32 26.33
C PHE A 595 -31.60 35.58 26.43
N LYS A 596 -31.00 36.67 26.90
CA LYS A 596 -31.64 37.98 27.02
C LYS A 596 -31.32 38.81 25.78
N LEU A 597 -32.36 39.20 25.06
CA LEU A 597 -32.26 40.12 23.93
C LEU A 597 -32.38 41.57 24.42
N VAL A 598 -31.38 42.39 24.11
CA VAL A 598 -31.39 43.84 24.37
C VAL A 598 -31.35 44.57 23.04
N GLU A 599 -32.36 45.38 22.77
CA GLU A 599 -32.45 46.20 21.56
C GLU A 599 -31.95 47.62 21.86
N THR A 600 -30.97 48.08 21.09
CA THR A 600 -30.48 49.47 21.08
C THR A 600 -30.85 50.12 19.75
N SER A 601 -30.83 51.46 19.66
CA SER A 601 -31.24 52.19 18.45
C SER A 601 -30.54 51.72 17.16
N ASP A 602 -29.32 51.19 17.28
CA ASP A 602 -28.47 50.83 16.14
C ASP A 602 -28.12 49.33 16.07
N SER A 603 -28.50 48.50 17.06
CA SER A 603 -28.19 47.05 17.03
C SER A 603 -28.98 46.21 18.04
N LYS A 604 -29.15 44.92 17.72
CA LYS A 604 -29.67 43.91 18.64
C LYS A 604 -28.52 43.11 19.25
N ILE A 605 -28.57 42.93 20.57
CA ILE A 605 -27.52 42.26 21.35
C ILE A 605 -28.13 41.08 22.10
N LEU A 606 -27.49 39.92 21.99
CA LEU A 606 -27.84 38.72 22.75
C LEU A 606 -26.82 38.53 23.88
N LYS A 607 -27.30 38.38 25.11
CA LYS A 607 -26.48 38.09 26.30
C LYS A 607 -27.02 36.86 27.02
N TRP A 608 -26.13 36.03 27.55
CA TRP A 608 -26.46 34.90 28.40
C TRP A 608 -25.43 34.75 29.53
N ASP A 609 -25.88 34.14 30.62
CA ASP A 609 -25.04 33.85 31.79
C ASP A 609 -24.36 32.47 31.65
N GLU A 610 -23.68 31.95 32.67
CA GLU A 610 -23.06 30.61 32.57
C GLU A 610 -24.11 29.52 32.29
N LEU A 611 -23.83 28.67 31.30
CA LEU A 611 -24.77 27.70 30.75
C LEU A 611 -24.41 26.29 31.22
N ASP A 612 -25.37 25.57 31.79
CA ASP A 612 -25.24 24.11 31.96
C ASP A 612 -25.40 23.43 30.61
N ARG A 613 -24.30 22.83 30.14
CA ARG A 613 -24.19 22.21 28.82
C ARG A 613 -25.10 21.00 28.66
N GLU A 614 -25.29 20.22 29.71
CA GLU A 614 -26.06 18.98 29.66
C GLU A 614 -27.56 19.28 29.73
N GLU A 615 -27.94 20.24 30.57
CA GLU A 615 -29.34 20.65 30.72
C GLU A 615 -29.89 21.27 29.43
N LEU A 616 -29.17 22.19 28.79
CA LEU A 616 -29.64 22.88 27.57
C LEU A 616 -29.72 21.98 26.34
N LEU A 617 -28.79 21.04 26.18
CA LEU A 617 -28.81 20.09 25.08
C LEU A 617 -29.90 19.02 25.25
N SER A 618 -30.40 18.81 26.47
CA SER A 618 -31.52 17.89 26.75
C SER A 618 -32.89 18.49 26.39
N GLN A 619 -32.99 19.82 26.35
CA GLN A 619 -34.24 20.55 26.05
C GLN A 619 -34.44 20.88 24.55
N VAL A 620 -33.50 20.46 23.68
CA VAL A 620 -33.52 20.65 22.22
C VAL A 620 -33.44 19.32 21.50
#